data_AF-A0A7Z9WHD4-F1
#
_entry.id   AF-A0A7Z9WHD4-F1
#
_cell.length_a   1.000
_cell.length_b   1.000
_cell.length_c   1.000
_cell.angle_alpha   90.00
_cell.angle_beta   90.00
_cell.angle_gamma   90.00
#
_symmetry.space_group_name_H-M   'P 1'
#
loop_
_entity.id
_entity.type
_entity.pdbx_description
1 polymer ?
#
loop_
_entity_poly.entity_id
_entity_poly.type
_entity_poly.pdbx_seq_one_letter_code
_entity_poly.pdbx_strand_id
1 'polypeptide(L)'
;GLAGRYVPPNVGNDPIRNPSALPTGNNFYSFDPRLIPKKEAWNVGKQMVDELLRQYKASHNGSYPKKVAFVLWAVETIRHEGIMESEILYLMGVRPVWDSKGRVKGVSLMNAEDFMLDGDIRPRIDVLVTTSGLYRDTFPDKVKLIDKAVRLAYDANDTENYIKMNSDAIYGALNATGNYTSVLLRNFSMARIFSEAPGTYGTGLPNAIAASNTWDNDSKLANLYISRLGYIYGADGWGAQNVDIFRQNLANVEVATHSDSSNLYGVLDNDDYFQYLGGLALAVRSITGKTPDLYVTNLKNPNNPKTENLNSYLRQEIRARYFNPKWIKGMMEHDYAGAREMDKFLEYMWGWDVTVPDLITEDMWNEVYDIYIQDKYNLGLKEFFNENNPYALQSMVSRMLEAERKKYWNPSDEVKTELAKMYDESVKEYDVTCCHHTCANPFLDEYRKGILSAPIKPIKRQITHTYSGGAWRRWKEISEKKAEKNETLIKNETREVTGVAKTGEELKKPPKKSKEDAEEVVGKVMEKMASKSSIAFSGVTITGIIVVLIILVLIYLGFVSRFKKKM
;
A
#
# COMPACT_ATOMS: atom_id res chain seq x y z
N GLY A 1 2.45 19.29 -26.36
CA GLY A 1 3.09 20.03 -25.24
C GLY A 1 2.75 21.51 -25.34
N LEU A 2 3.38 22.37 -24.55
CA LEU A 2 3.03 23.80 -24.44
C LEU A 2 2.98 24.56 -25.78
N ALA A 3 3.75 24.13 -26.78
CA ALA A 3 3.72 24.69 -28.14
C ALA A 3 2.56 24.18 -29.04
N GLY A 4 1.54 23.52 -28.47
CA GLY A 4 0.43 22.93 -29.23
C GLY A 4 0.78 21.74 -30.12
N ARG A 5 2.04 21.25 -30.07
CA ARG A 5 2.51 20.12 -30.88
C ARG A 5 2.12 18.76 -30.29
N TYR A 6 2.03 17.77 -31.17
CA TYR A 6 1.81 16.36 -30.82
C TYR A 6 2.91 15.84 -29.89
N VAL A 7 2.50 15.15 -28.83
CA VAL A 7 3.39 14.40 -27.94
C VAL A 7 3.22 12.92 -28.27
N PRO A 8 4.25 12.23 -28.76
CA PRO A 8 4.13 10.83 -29.15
C PRO A 8 3.65 9.95 -27.99
N PRO A 9 2.75 8.98 -28.24
CA PRO A 9 2.35 8.01 -27.25
C PRO A 9 3.39 6.90 -27.14
N ASN A 10 3.52 6.34 -25.94
CA ASN A 10 4.30 5.13 -25.71
C ASN A 10 3.66 4.30 -24.60
N VAL A 11 4.03 3.03 -24.46
CA VAL A 11 3.63 2.25 -23.28
C VAL A 11 4.27 2.86 -22.02
N GLY A 12 3.52 2.92 -20.93
CA GLY A 12 4.06 3.23 -19.60
C GLY A 12 4.60 1.97 -18.93
N ASN A 13 4.55 1.95 -17.58
CA ASN A 13 4.91 0.84 -16.68
C ASN A 13 6.34 0.91 -16.10
N ASP A 14 6.67 0.01 -15.18
CA ASP A 14 8.01 -0.12 -14.57
C ASP A 14 9.04 -0.46 -15.67
N PRO A 15 10.13 0.32 -15.84
CA PRO A 15 11.08 0.15 -16.94
C PRO A 15 11.97 -1.10 -16.81
N ILE A 16 12.07 -1.70 -15.63
CA ILE A 16 12.77 -2.99 -15.43
C ILE A 16 11.88 -4.12 -15.98
N ARG A 17 10.56 -4.02 -15.76
CA ARG A 17 9.58 -5.00 -16.26
C ARG A 17 9.24 -4.80 -17.74
N ASN A 18 9.11 -3.55 -18.16
CA ASN A 18 8.80 -3.15 -19.53
C ASN A 18 9.83 -2.12 -20.03
N PRO A 19 10.98 -2.56 -20.56
CA PRO A 19 11.99 -1.66 -21.11
C PRO A 19 11.48 -0.73 -22.23
N SER A 20 10.39 -1.12 -22.91
CA SER A 20 9.74 -0.29 -23.93
C SER A 20 9.11 0.98 -23.37
N ALA A 21 8.99 1.12 -22.04
CA ALA A 21 8.55 2.34 -21.38
C ALA A 21 9.55 3.50 -21.54
N LEU A 22 10.77 3.21 -21.97
CA LEU A 22 11.80 4.20 -22.27
C LEU A 22 11.83 4.52 -23.78
N PRO A 23 12.19 5.76 -24.17
CA PRO A 23 12.50 6.90 -23.30
C PRO A 23 11.27 7.52 -22.64
N THR A 24 11.49 8.28 -21.56
CA THR A 24 10.44 9.07 -20.90
C THR A 24 10.06 10.31 -21.72
N GLY A 25 9.07 11.09 -21.27
CA GLY A 25 8.60 12.29 -21.97
C GLY A 25 7.54 12.04 -23.05
N ASN A 26 7.04 10.81 -23.16
CA ASN A 26 5.94 10.41 -24.02
C ASN A 26 4.57 10.55 -23.32
N ASN A 27 3.49 10.66 -24.09
CA ASN A 27 2.13 10.57 -23.59
C ASN A 27 1.76 9.11 -23.35
N PHE A 28 2.10 8.60 -22.17
CA PHE A 28 2.06 7.16 -21.93
C PHE A 28 0.62 6.59 -21.90
N TYR A 29 0.48 5.33 -22.25
CA TYR A 29 -0.75 4.53 -22.07
C TYR A 29 -0.42 3.18 -21.43
N SER A 30 -1.44 2.48 -20.92
CA SER A 30 -1.30 1.13 -20.36
C SER A 30 -1.37 0.07 -21.47
N PHE A 31 -2.47 -0.67 -21.56
CA PHE A 31 -2.71 -1.73 -22.54
C PHE A 31 -4.22 -1.98 -22.74
N ASP A 32 -4.56 -2.86 -23.68
CA ASP A 32 -5.94 -3.34 -23.90
C ASP A 32 -6.42 -4.21 -22.72
N PRO A 33 -7.34 -3.74 -21.85
CA PRO A 33 -7.74 -4.45 -20.63
C PRO A 33 -8.40 -5.81 -20.88
N ARG A 34 -8.78 -6.11 -22.13
CA ARG A 34 -9.32 -7.42 -22.52
C ARG A 34 -8.27 -8.52 -22.51
N LEU A 35 -6.98 -8.18 -22.50
CA LEU A 35 -5.87 -9.14 -22.50
C LEU A 35 -5.58 -9.76 -21.14
N ILE A 36 -6.09 -9.16 -20.05
CA ILE A 36 -5.82 -9.64 -18.69
C ILE A 36 -6.99 -10.46 -18.12
N PRO A 37 -6.72 -11.49 -17.29
CA PRO A 37 -5.41 -12.06 -17.02
C PRO A 37 -4.77 -12.72 -18.25
N LYS A 38 -3.46 -12.51 -18.47
CA LYS A 38 -2.70 -13.23 -19.50
C LYS A 38 -2.51 -14.70 -19.12
N LYS A 39 -2.15 -15.56 -20.07
CA LYS A 39 -1.89 -16.99 -19.79
C LYS A 39 -0.68 -17.18 -18.87
N GLU A 40 0.33 -16.34 -19.03
CA GLU A 40 1.54 -16.31 -18.22
C GLU A 40 1.20 -15.85 -16.79
N ALA A 41 0.41 -14.78 -16.68
CA ALA A 41 -0.11 -14.29 -15.40
C ALA A 41 -0.98 -15.35 -14.69
N TRP A 42 -1.78 -16.11 -15.44
CA TRP A 42 -2.54 -17.24 -14.91
C TRP A 42 -1.65 -18.31 -14.27
N ASN A 43 -0.56 -18.68 -14.93
CA ASN A 43 0.37 -19.68 -14.39
C ASN A 43 1.06 -19.19 -13.11
N VAL A 44 1.46 -17.92 -13.07
CA VAL A 44 2.04 -17.32 -11.85
C VAL A 44 1.00 -17.23 -10.75
N GLY A 45 -0.23 -16.78 -11.03
CA GLY A 45 -1.30 -16.70 -10.03
C GLY A 45 -1.62 -18.07 -9.39
N LYS A 46 -1.59 -19.16 -10.16
CA LYS A 46 -1.71 -20.51 -9.58
C LYS A 46 -0.60 -20.82 -8.57
N GLN A 47 0.64 -20.49 -8.92
CA GLN A 47 1.79 -20.70 -8.03
C GLN A 47 1.66 -19.88 -6.74
N MET A 48 1.20 -18.63 -6.84
CA MET A 48 0.99 -17.76 -5.68
C MET A 48 -0.10 -18.30 -4.76
N VAL A 49 -1.22 -18.78 -5.31
CA VAL A 49 -2.27 -19.43 -4.51
C VAL A 49 -1.75 -20.69 -3.82
N ASP A 50 -1.04 -21.56 -4.53
CA ASP A 50 -0.52 -22.79 -3.93
C ASP A 50 0.46 -22.47 -2.79
N GLU A 51 1.30 -21.44 -2.95
CA GLU A 51 2.20 -20.96 -1.90
C GLU A 51 1.43 -20.37 -0.70
N LEU A 52 0.44 -19.51 -0.94
CA LEU A 52 -0.43 -18.94 0.09
C LEU A 52 -1.11 -20.05 0.91
N LEU A 53 -1.73 -21.01 0.23
CA LEU A 53 -2.44 -22.11 0.89
C LEU A 53 -1.51 -23.01 1.69
N ARG A 54 -0.29 -23.28 1.20
CA ARG A 54 0.72 -24.02 1.98
C ARG A 54 1.14 -23.27 3.24
N GLN A 55 1.41 -21.97 3.13
CA GLN A 55 1.78 -21.14 4.28
C GLN A 55 0.65 -21.10 5.31
N TYR A 56 -0.59 -20.89 4.87
CA TYR A 56 -1.75 -20.90 5.76
C TYR A 56 -1.95 -22.26 6.44
N LYS A 57 -1.91 -23.37 5.69
CA LYS A 57 -2.02 -24.72 6.27
C LYS A 57 -0.95 -24.99 7.32
N ALA A 58 0.28 -24.54 7.07
CA ALA A 58 1.39 -24.73 8.01
C ALA A 58 1.19 -23.98 9.34
N SER A 59 0.53 -22.81 9.33
CA SER A 59 0.22 -22.03 10.54
C SER A 59 -1.14 -22.37 11.17
N HIS A 60 -2.04 -23.04 10.44
CA HIS A 60 -3.44 -23.28 10.84
C HIS A 60 -3.80 -24.77 10.89
N ASN A 61 -2.94 -25.60 11.48
CA ASN A 61 -3.20 -27.03 11.73
C ASN A 61 -3.65 -27.83 10.48
N GLY A 62 -3.13 -27.48 9.30
CA GLY A 62 -3.47 -28.15 8.05
C GLY A 62 -4.81 -27.76 7.43
N SER A 63 -5.56 -26.82 8.02
CA SER A 63 -6.83 -26.34 7.48
C SER A 63 -6.66 -25.33 6.34
N TYR A 64 -7.66 -25.26 5.45
CA TYR A 64 -7.74 -24.24 4.40
C TYR A 64 -8.46 -22.98 4.90
N PRO A 65 -8.10 -21.78 4.40
CA PRO A 65 -8.82 -20.57 4.79
C PRO A 65 -10.23 -20.59 4.19
N LYS A 66 -11.25 -20.22 4.98
CA LYS A 66 -12.63 -20.20 4.48
C LYS A 66 -12.89 -19.06 3.50
N LYS A 67 -12.21 -17.93 3.69
CA LYS A 67 -12.29 -16.78 2.80
C LYS A 67 -10.97 -16.02 2.75
N VAL A 68 -10.54 -15.69 1.53
CA VAL A 68 -9.37 -14.85 1.26
C VAL A 68 -9.84 -13.52 0.68
N ALA A 69 -9.43 -12.41 1.29
CA ALA A 69 -9.73 -11.09 0.80
C ALA A 69 -8.58 -10.53 -0.06
N PHE A 70 -8.92 -9.82 -1.14
CA PHE A 70 -7.99 -9.26 -2.10
C PHE A 70 -8.22 -7.77 -2.23
N VAL A 71 -7.14 -6.99 -2.22
CA VAL A 71 -7.16 -5.61 -2.69
C VAL A 71 -6.67 -5.57 -4.14
N LEU A 72 -7.52 -5.08 -5.06
CA LEU A 72 -7.14 -4.88 -6.46
C LEU A 72 -6.84 -3.40 -6.75
N TRP A 73 -5.60 -3.14 -7.17
CA TRP A 73 -5.06 -1.82 -7.41
C TRP A 73 -4.72 -1.61 -8.88
N ALA A 74 -5.23 -0.54 -9.51
CA ALA A 74 -5.13 -0.39 -10.96
C ALA A 74 -3.68 -0.39 -11.48
N VAL A 75 -2.80 0.34 -10.80
CA VAL A 75 -1.40 0.49 -11.23
C VAL A 75 -0.63 -0.82 -11.06
N GLU A 76 -0.93 -1.59 -10.01
CA GLU A 76 -0.37 -2.92 -9.82
C GLU A 76 -0.89 -3.89 -10.89
N THR A 77 -2.19 -3.88 -11.18
CA THR A 77 -2.77 -4.67 -12.27
C THR A 77 -2.15 -4.36 -13.61
N ILE A 78 -1.79 -3.09 -13.87
CA ILE A 78 -1.07 -2.70 -15.07
C ILE A 78 0.35 -3.32 -15.10
N ARG A 79 1.04 -3.41 -13.96
CA ARG A 79 2.39 -3.98 -13.83
C ARG A 79 2.40 -5.50 -13.92
N HIS A 80 1.47 -6.17 -13.24
CA HIS A 80 1.43 -7.62 -13.09
C HIS A 80 0.49 -8.31 -14.09
N GLU A 81 -0.22 -7.55 -14.93
CA GLU A 81 -0.99 -8.04 -16.08
C GLU A 81 -2.02 -9.14 -15.74
N GLY A 82 -2.64 -9.03 -14.57
CA GLY A 82 -3.73 -9.92 -14.12
C GLY A 82 -3.34 -11.09 -13.20
N ILE A 83 -2.16 -11.11 -12.59
CA ILE A 83 -1.79 -12.14 -11.59
C ILE A 83 -2.80 -12.22 -10.44
N MET A 84 -3.16 -11.11 -9.79
CA MET A 84 -4.12 -11.11 -8.67
C MET A 84 -5.52 -11.63 -9.07
N GLU A 85 -6.00 -11.25 -10.24
CA GLU A 85 -7.26 -11.78 -10.80
C GLU A 85 -7.16 -13.27 -11.07
N SER A 86 -5.99 -13.76 -11.46
CA SER A 86 -5.75 -15.20 -11.64
C SER A 86 -5.77 -15.95 -10.31
N GLU A 87 -5.21 -15.38 -9.25
CA GLU A 87 -5.27 -15.94 -7.89
C GLU A 87 -6.72 -16.08 -7.41
N ILE A 88 -7.52 -15.00 -7.54
CA ILE A 88 -8.94 -14.98 -7.20
C ILE A 88 -9.70 -16.08 -7.94
N LEU A 89 -9.53 -16.17 -9.26
CA LEU A 89 -10.21 -17.17 -10.09
C LEU A 89 -9.81 -18.59 -9.70
N TYR A 90 -8.51 -18.85 -9.51
CA TYR A 90 -8.00 -20.17 -9.17
C TYR A 90 -8.42 -20.63 -7.78
N LEU A 91 -8.46 -19.75 -6.77
CA LEU A 91 -9.00 -20.06 -5.43
C LEU A 91 -10.43 -20.60 -5.50
N MET A 92 -11.28 -20.00 -6.33
CA MET A 92 -12.66 -20.43 -6.57
C MET A 92 -12.77 -21.71 -7.43
N GLY A 93 -11.65 -22.21 -7.98
CA GLY A 93 -11.62 -23.33 -8.93
C GLY A 93 -12.27 -22.96 -10.26
N VAL A 94 -12.01 -21.74 -10.74
CA VAL A 94 -12.50 -21.20 -12.01
C VAL A 94 -11.30 -20.76 -12.83
N ARG A 95 -11.32 -20.99 -14.15
CA ARG A 95 -10.26 -20.54 -15.06
C ARG A 95 -10.77 -19.51 -16.07
N PRO A 96 -9.93 -18.53 -16.47
CA PRO A 96 -10.24 -17.66 -17.61
C PRO A 96 -10.26 -18.46 -18.93
N VAL A 97 -11.07 -17.99 -19.87
CA VAL A 97 -11.19 -18.51 -21.24
C VAL A 97 -10.71 -17.46 -22.21
N TRP A 98 -9.67 -17.79 -22.98
CA TRP A 98 -9.08 -16.89 -23.98
C TRP A 98 -9.55 -17.22 -25.39
N ASP A 99 -9.60 -16.20 -26.24
CA ASP A 99 -9.70 -16.39 -27.69
C ASP A 99 -8.34 -16.62 -28.37
N SER A 100 -8.36 -16.82 -29.69
CA SER A 100 -7.15 -17.03 -30.49
C SER A 100 -6.19 -15.84 -30.49
N LYS A 101 -6.63 -14.65 -30.05
CA LYS A 101 -5.81 -13.44 -29.92
C LYS A 101 -5.39 -13.18 -28.47
N GLY A 102 -5.64 -14.11 -27.56
CA GLY A 102 -5.29 -13.97 -26.15
C GLY A 102 -6.21 -13.04 -25.35
N ARG A 103 -7.37 -12.63 -25.90
CA ARG A 103 -8.34 -11.83 -25.15
C ARG A 103 -9.20 -12.74 -24.28
N VAL A 104 -9.45 -12.32 -23.05
CA VAL A 104 -10.34 -13.03 -22.13
C VAL A 104 -11.79 -12.80 -22.55
N LYS A 105 -12.46 -13.89 -22.95
CA LYS A 105 -13.88 -13.91 -23.36
C LYS A 105 -14.83 -14.30 -22.23
N GLY A 106 -14.31 -14.88 -21.17
CA GLY A 106 -15.11 -15.33 -20.04
C GLY A 106 -14.32 -16.22 -19.10
N VAL A 107 -15.05 -17.03 -18.35
CA VAL A 107 -14.54 -17.99 -17.38
C VAL A 107 -15.27 -19.32 -17.51
N SER A 108 -14.63 -20.40 -17.12
CA SER A 108 -15.20 -21.75 -17.04
C SER A 108 -14.86 -22.39 -15.71
N LEU A 109 -15.78 -23.19 -15.17
CA LEU A 109 -15.54 -23.99 -13.97
C LEU A 109 -14.43 -25.02 -14.27
N MET A 110 -13.53 -25.22 -13.31
CA MET A 110 -12.54 -26.29 -13.33
C MET A 110 -13.09 -27.49 -12.56
N ASN A 111 -12.69 -28.71 -12.91
CA ASN A 111 -13.01 -29.88 -12.07
C ASN A 111 -12.10 -29.88 -10.83
N ALA A 112 -12.54 -30.50 -9.73
CA ALA A 112 -11.79 -30.59 -8.48
C ALA A 112 -10.35 -31.11 -8.65
N GLU A 113 -10.14 -32.02 -9.61
CA GLU A 113 -8.83 -32.60 -9.93
C GLU A 113 -7.87 -31.62 -10.63
N ASP A 114 -8.38 -30.54 -11.21
CA ASP A 114 -7.59 -29.56 -11.97
C ASP A 114 -6.94 -28.47 -11.08
N PHE A 115 -7.30 -28.38 -9.79
CA PHE A 115 -6.82 -27.35 -8.86
C PHE A 115 -6.38 -27.89 -7.50
N MET A 116 -5.96 -29.14 -7.45
CA MET A 116 -5.45 -29.83 -6.26
C MET A 116 -4.23 -29.12 -5.67
N LEU A 117 -4.02 -29.29 -4.36
CA LEU A 117 -2.81 -28.83 -3.66
C LEU A 117 -2.09 -30.04 -3.08
N ASP A 118 -0.82 -30.21 -3.46
CA ASP A 118 0.07 -31.27 -2.95
C ASP A 118 -0.50 -32.69 -3.07
N GLY A 119 -1.31 -32.94 -4.11
CA GLY A 119 -1.93 -34.24 -4.38
C GLY A 119 -3.28 -34.47 -3.72
N ASP A 120 -3.80 -33.48 -2.97
CA ASP A 120 -5.12 -33.54 -2.35
C ASP A 120 -6.13 -32.62 -3.06
N ILE A 121 -7.37 -33.09 -3.18
CA ILE A 121 -8.50 -32.22 -3.56
C ILE A 121 -8.67 -31.19 -2.43
N ARG A 122 -8.58 -29.92 -2.79
CA ARG A 122 -8.85 -28.80 -1.88
C ARG A 122 -10.28 -28.26 -2.06
N PRO A 123 -10.83 -27.56 -1.06
CA PRO A 123 -12.08 -26.83 -1.20
C PRO A 123 -11.97 -25.68 -2.21
N ARG A 124 -13.13 -25.26 -2.72
CA ARG A 124 -13.29 -23.97 -3.40
C ARG A 124 -13.35 -22.89 -2.33
N ILE A 125 -12.38 -21.98 -2.35
CA ILE A 125 -12.19 -20.97 -1.31
C ILE A 125 -13.02 -19.74 -1.66
N ASP A 126 -13.76 -19.20 -0.68
CA ASP A 126 -14.50 -17.95 -0.89
C ASP A 126 -13.55 -16.76 -0.97
N VAL A 127 -13.99 -15.72 -1.67
CA VAL A 127 -13.19 -14.53 -1.91
C VAL A 127 -13.96 -13.29 -1.51
N LEU A 128 -13.26 -12.29 -0.97
CA LEU A 128 -13.76 -10.92 -0.86
C LEU A 128 -12.85 -10.04 -1.69
N VAL A 129 -13.38 -9.20 -2.55
CA VAL A 129 -12.58 -8.30 -3.37
C VAL A 129 -12.93 -6.87 -3.01
N THR A 130 -11.94 -6.12 -2.51
CA THR A 130 -12.00 -4.66 -2.49
C THR A 130 -11.19 -4.11 -3.65
N THR A 131 -11.73 -3.14 -4.37
CA THR A 131 -11.00 -2.48 -5.45
C THR A 131 -10.78 -1.01 -5.13
N SER A 132 -9.65 -0.46 -5.57
CA SER A 132 -9.53 0.99 -5.67
C SER A 132 -10.55 1.56 -6.67
N GLY A 133 -10.98 2.80 -6.47
CA GLY A 133 -11.85 3.49 -7.43
C GLY A 133 -11.24 3.54 -8.85
N LEU A 134 -9.92 3.69 -8.95
CA LEU A 134 -9.22 3.66 -10.25
C LEU A 134 -9.27 2.28 -10.90
N TYR A 135 -9.20 1.19 -10.13
CA TYR A 135 -9.32 -0.17 -10.67
C TYR A 135 -10.73 -0.41 -11.21
N ARG A 136 -11.76 -0.02 -10.45
CA ARG A 136 -13.16 -0.08 -10.88
C ARG A 136 -13.36 0.63 -12.23
N ASP A 137 -12.75 1.80 -12.40
CA ASP A 137 -12.90 2.61 -13.61
C ASP A 137 -12.08 2.08 -14.80
N THR A 138 -10.90 1.52 -14.53
CA THR A 138 -9.97 1.03 -15.56
C THR A 138 -10.30 -0.38 -16.04
N PHE A 139 -10.77 -1.24 -15.14
CA PHE A 139 -10.98 -2.67 -15.37
C PHE A 139 -12.41 -3.16 -15.06
N PRO A 140 -13.47 -2.47 -15.53
CA PRO A 140 -14.84 -2.83 -15.19
C PRO A 140 -15.24 -4.23 -15.70
N ASP A 141 -14.66 -4.66 -16.83
CA ASP A 141 -14.88 -6.00 -17.37
C ASP A 141 -14.27 -7.09 -16.46
N LYS A 142 -13.22 -6.79 -15.69
CA LYS A 142 -12.63 -7.74 -14.74
C LYS A 142 -13.47 -7.87 -13.48
N VAL A 143 -14.08 -6.77 -13.01
CA VAL A 143 -15.10 -6.81 -11.95
C VAL A 143 -16.24 -7.74 -12.35
N LYS A 144 -16.80 -7.58 -13.56
CA LYS A 144 -17.87 -8.47 -14.07
C LYS A 144 -17.40 -9.92 -14.26
N LEU A 145 -16.14 -10.12 -14.69
CA LEU A 145 -15.54 -11.44 -14.84
C LEU A 145 -15.46 -12.19 -13.51
N ILE A 146 -15.03 -11.51 -12.44
CA ILE A 146 -14.93 -12.08 -11.09
C ILE A 146 -16.32 -12.38 -10.54
N ASP A 147 -17.30 -11.47 -10.69
CA ASP A 147 -18.69 -11.73 -10.26
C ASP A 147 -19.29 -12.95 -10.97
N LYS A 148 -19.04 -13.09 -12.28
CA LYS A 148 -19.44 -14.29 -13.04
C LYS A 148 -18.77 -15.55 -12.50
N ALA A 149 -17.50 -15.48 -12.09
CA ALA A 149 -16.78 -16.61 -11.52
C ALA A 149 -17.33 -17.02 -10.15
N VAL A 150 -17.69 -16.05 -9.29
CA VAL A 150 -18.35 -16.32 -7.99
C VAL A 150 -19.64 -17.09 -8.20
N ARG A 151 -20.50 -16.62 -9.12
CA ARG A 151 -21.79 -17.28 -9.42
C ARG A 151 -21.60 -18.67 -10.00
N LEU A 152 -20.63 -18.85 -10.88
CA LEU A 152 -20.31 -20.15 -11.45
C LEU A 152 -19.79 -21.13 -10.40
N ALA A 153 -18.94 -20.67 -9.48
CA ALA A 153 -18.40 -21.49 -8.41
C ALA A 153 -19.44 -21.80 -7.32
N TYR A 154 -20.41 -20.91 -7.07
CA TYR A 154 -21.51 -21.13 -6.13
C TYR A 154 -22.36 -22.38 -6.48
N ASP A 155 -22.58 -22.63 -7.77
CA ASP A 155 -23.39 -23.76 -8.24
C ASP A 155 -22.62 -25.10 -8.26
N ALA A 156 -21.30 -25.09 -8.01
CA ALA A 156 -20.47 -26.30 -8.01
C ALA A 156 -20.65 -27.14 -6.74
N ASN A 157 -20.63 -28.47 -6.90
CA ASN A 157 -20.86 -29.46 -5.83
C ASN A 157 -19.87 -30.64 -5.86
N ASP A 158 -18.70 -30.45 -6.47
CA ASP A 158 -17.66 -31.47 -6.69
C ASP A 158 -16.67 -31.62 -5.53
N THR A 159 -16.53 -30.58 -4.71
CA THR A 159 -15.69 -30.55 -3.49
C THR A 159 -16.36 -29.66 -2.44
N GLU A 160 -15.80 -29.58 -1.23
CA GLU A 160 -16.26 -28.63 -0.23
C GLU A 160 -16.18 -27.19 -0.79
N ASN A 161 -17.25 -26.42 -0.60
CA ASN A 161 -17.46 -25.17 -1.31
C ASN A 161 -17.79 -24.03 -0.34
N TYR A 162 -16.75 -23.30 0.10
CA TYR A 162 -16.91 -22.20 1.03
C TYR A 162 -17.66 -21.01 0.44
N ILE A 163 -17.64 -20.83 -0.89
CA ILE A 163 -18.41 -19.80 -1.59
C ILE A 163 -19.90 -20.07 -1.42
N LYS A 164 -20.32 -21.32 -1.64
CA LYS A 164 -21.70 -21.75 -1.45
C LYS A 164 -22.14 -21.61 0.01
N MET A 165 -21.36 -22.15 0.95
CA MET A 165 -21.68 -22.11 2.38
C MET A 165 -21.85 -20.67 2.88
N ASN A 166 -20.92 -19.76 2.54
CA ASN A 166 -21.00 -18.36 2.96
C ASN A 166 -22.15 -17.63 2.26
N SER A 167 -22.39 -17.89 0.98
CA SER A 167 -23.51 -17.28 0.25
C SER A 167 -24.85 -17.73 0.83
N ASP A 168 -25.02 -19.00 1.16
CA ASP A 168 -26.27 -19.51 1.75
C ASP A 168 -26.48 -18.95 3.17
N ALA A 169 -25.40 -18.73 3.94
CA ALA A 169 -25.46 -18.05 5.24
C ALA A 169 -25.91 -16.58 5.10
N ILE A 170 -25.32 -15.82 4.17
CA ILE A 170 -25.72 -14.43 3.88
C ILE A 170 -27.18 -14.40 3.39
N TYR A 171 -27.57 -15.32 2.52
CA TYR A 171 -28.95 -15.44 2.06
C TYR A 171 -29.91 -15.63 3.23
N GLY A 172 -29.62 -16.56 4.14
CA GLY A 172 -30.44 -16.81 5.33
C GLY A 172 -30.57 -15.58 6.22
N ALA A 173 -29.46 -14.90 6.48
CA ALA A 173 -29.43 -13.67 7.27
C ALA A 173 -30.26 -12.54 6.63
N LEU A 174 -30.12 -12.33 5.31
CA LEU A 174 -30.90 -11.32 4.58
C LEU A 174 -32.38 -11.69 4.50
N ASN A 175 -32.71 -12.95 4.25
CA ASN A 175 -34.09 -13.43 4.16
C ASN A 175 -34.84 -13.25 5.49
N ALA A 176 -34.16 -13.48 6.62
CA ALA A 176 -34.72 -13.27 7.96
C ALA A 176 -35.12 -11.80 8.22
N THR A 177 -34.56 -10.83 7.49
CA THR A 177 -34.95 -9.41 7.63
C THR A 177 -36.31 -9.11 6.98
N GLY A 178 -36.76 -9.92 6.02
CA GLY A 178 -37.98 -9.66 5.23
C GLY A 178 -37.89 -8.45 4.28
N ASN A 179 -36.73 -7.80 4.14
CA ASN A 179 -36.58 -6.53 3.43
C ASN A 179 -36.28 -6.64 1.93
N TYR A 180 -36.07 -7.86 1.42
CA TYR A 180 -35.57 -8.07 0.06
C TYR A 180 -36.41 -9.09 -0.71
N THR A 181 -36.56 -8.85 -2.02
CA THR A 181 -37.17 -9.82 -2.93
C THR A 181 -36.24 -11.02 -3.13
N SER A 182 -36.78 -12.17 -3.55
CA SER A 182 -35.98 -13.37 -3.84
C SER A 182 -34.83 -13.13 -4.82
N VAL A 183 -35.04 -12.26 -5.82
CA VAL A 183 -34.02 -11.87 -6.79
C VAL A 183 -32.90 -11.08 -6.12
N LEU A 184 -33.24 -10.08 -5.30
CA LEU A 184 -32.23 -9.29 -4.57
C LEU A 184 -31.50 -10.14 -3.54
N LEU A 185 -32.20 -11.03 -2.84
CA LEU A 185 -31.59 -11.96 -1.88
C LEU A 185 -30.50 -12.81 -2.55
N ARG A 186 -30.79 -13.41 -3.72
CA ARG A 186 -29.81 -14.22 -4.46
C ARG A 186 -28.63 -13.39 -4.97
N ASN A 187 -28.89 -12.19 -5.49
CA ASN A 187 -27.82 -11.32 -5.97
C ASN A 187 -26.91 -10.84 -4.84
N PHE A 188 -27.50 -10.39 -3.73
CA PHE A 188 -26.79 -9.89 -2.57
C PHE A 188 -26.04 -10.98 -1.81
N SER A 189 -26.58 -12.20 -1.75
CA SER A 189 -25.91 -13.31 -1.08
C SER A 189 -24.62 -13.76 -1.78
N MET A 190 -24.53 -13.54 -3.10
CA MET A 190 -23.34 -13.81 -3.91
C MET A 190 -22.47 -12.57 -4.16
N ALA A 191 -22.81 -11.40 -3.59
CA ALA A 191 -21.99 -10.20 -3.76
C ALA A 191 -20.65 -10.36 -3.03
N ARG A 192 -19.54 -10.23 -3.77
CA ARG A 192 -18.16 -10.33 -3.25
C ARG A 192 -17.25 -9.16 -3.61
N ILE A 193 -17.70 -8.23 -4.46
CA ILE A 193 -16.84 -7.14 -4.95
C ILE A 193 -17.36 -5.81 -4.43
N PHE A 194 -16.48 -5.10 -3.75
CA PHE A 194 -16.77 -3.87 -3.02
C PHE A 194 -15.76 -2.78 -3.39
N SER A 195 -16.22 -1.54 -3.47
CA SER A 195 -15.37 -0.37 -3.77
C SER A 195 -16.06 0.88 -3.26
N GLU A 196 -15.42 2.02 -3.45
CA GLU A 196 -15.95 3.34 -3.16
C GLU A 196 -17.18 3.65 -4.01
N ALA A 197 -17.95 4.65 -3.61
CA ALA A 197 -19.08 5.16 -4.40
C ALA A 197 -18.63 5.53 -5.83
N PRO A 198 -19.48 5.35 -6.86
CA PRO A 198 -19.16 5.77 -8.22
C PRO A 198 -18.69 7.24 -8.27
N GLY A 199 -17.59 7.50 -8.99
CA GLY A 199 -17.00 8.84 -9.09
C GLY A 199 -16.21 9.30 -7.85
N THR A 200 -16.02 8.43 -6.86
CA THR A 200 -15.19 8.71 -5.68
C THR A 200 -14.01 7.74 -5.59
N TYR A 201 -12.99 8.15 -4.84
CA TYR A 201 -11.70 7.46 -4.67
C TYR A 201 -11.20 7.60 -3.23
N GLY A 202 -10.37 6.66 -2.80
CA GLY A 202 -9.69 6.70 -1.51
C GLY A 202 -10.60 6.27 -0.35
N THR A 203 -10.01 5.62 0.65
CA THR A 203 -10.76 5.09 1.79
C THR A 203 -11.09 6.18 2.82
N GLY A 204 -10.41 7.32 2.73
CA GLY A 204 -10.50 8.42 3.69
C GLY A 204 -9.71 8.17 4.98
N LEU A 205 -9.15 6.96 5.16
CA LEU A 205 -8.34 6.62 6.31
C LEU A 205 -7.07 7.45 6.44
N PRO A 206 -6.32 7.82 5.38
CA PRO A 206 -5.07 8.58 5.56
C PRO A 206 -5.30 9.87 6.34
N ASN A 207 -6.31 10.65 5.95
CA ASN A 207 -6.68 11.90 6.64
C ASN A 207 -7.25 11.66 8.04
N ALA A 208 -8.04 10.60 8.25
CA ALA A 208 -8.63 10.30 9.55
C ALA A 208 -7.60 9.80 10.57
N ILE A 209 -6.68 8.92 10.14
CA ILE A 209 -5.59 8.39 10.95
C ILE A 209 -4.58 9.48 11.30
N ALA A 210 -4.29 10.34 10.32
CA ALA A 210 -3.54 11.56 10.51
C ALA A 210 -4.16 12.42 11.63
N ALA A 211 -5.44 12.76 11.54
CA ALA A 211 -6.17 13.54 12.55
C ALA A 211 -6.48 12.74 13.84
N SER A 212 -5.44 12.31 14.55
CA SER A 212 -5.47 11.41 15.70
C SER A 212 -6.14 11.97 16.96
N ASN A 213 -6.40 13.29 16.99
CA ASN A 213 -7.26 13.93 17.98
C ASN A 213 -8.76 13.68 17.74
N THR A 214 -9.14 13.12 16.60
CA THR A 214 -10.56 12.91 16.23
C THR A 214 -11.06 11.50 16.54
N TRP A 215 -10.22 10.58 17.03
CA TRP A 215 -10.61 9.21 17.33
C TRP A 215 -9.83 8.66 18.52
N ASP A 216 -10.50 7.82 19.32
CA ASP A 216 -9.91 7.18 20.50
C ASP A 216 -9.93 5.65 20.42
N ASN A 217 -10.57 5.09 19.39
CA ASN A 217 -10.64 3.65 19.17
C ASN A 217 -10.78 3.29 17.68
N ASP A 218 -10.36 2.07 17.38
CA ASP A 218 -10.40 1.42 16.07
C ASP A 218 -11.78 1.45 15.41
N SER A 219 -12.86 1.35 16.18
CA SER A 219 -14.23 1.22 15.64
C SER A 219 -14.63 2.42 14.79
N LYS A 220 -14.19 3.64 15.13
CA LYS A 220 -14.49 4.83 14.32
C LYS A 220 -13.82 4.76 12.95
N LEU A 221 -12.57 4.33 12.90
CA LEU A 221 -11.80 4.17 11.66
C LEU A 221 -12.32 2.99 10.82
N ALA A 222 -12.62 1.86 11.47
CA ALA A 222 -13.21 0.70 10.81
C ALA A 222 -14.56 1.05 10.17
N ASN A 223 -15.42 1.80 10.88
CA ASN A 223 -16.70 2.26 10.35
C ASN A 223 -16.52 3.22 9.17
N LEU A 224 -15.51 4.10 9.20
CA LEU A 224 -15.18 4.95 8.06
C LEU A 224 -14.84 4.10 6.82
N TYR A 225 -13.91 3.14 6.95
CA TYR A 225 -13.54 2.24 5.86
C TYR A 225 -14.75 1.48 5.31
N ILE A 226 -15.53 0.86 6.20
CA ILE A 226 -16.72 0.06 5.84
C ILE A 226 -17.77 0.91 5.13
N SER A 227 -18.03 2.14 5.61
CA SER A 227 -19.00 3.04 4.98
C SER A 227 -18.55 3.52 3.60
N ARG A 228 -17.23 3.74 3.44
CA ARG A 228 -16.64 4.23 2.20
C ARG A 228 -16.59 3.15 1.12
N LEU A 229 -16.23 1.91 1.48
CA LEU A 229 -16.11 0.80 0.53
C LEU A 229 -17.35 -0.08 0.42
N GLY A 230 -18.40 0.18 1.21
CA GLY A 230 -19.62 -0.63 1.26
C GLY A 230 -20.53 -0.51 0.02
N TYR A 231 -19.99 -0.30 -1.18
CA TYR A 231 -20.74 -0.26 -2.44
C TYR A 231 -20.45 -1.52 -3.24
N ILE A 232 -21.52 -2.24 -3.62
CA ILE A 232 -21.45 -3.50 -4.33
C ILE A 232 -21.25 -3.26 -5.83
N TYR A 233 -20.37 -4.05 -6.44
CA TYR A 233 -20.13 -4.07 -7.88
C TYR A 233 -20.21 -5.51 -8.43
N GLY A 234 -20.71 -5.65 -9.66
CA GLY A 234 -20.87 -6.94 -10.33
C GLY A 234 -21.60 -6.79 -11.68
N ALA A 235 -22.01 -7.91 -12.28
CA ALA A 235 -22.76 -7.90 -13.53
C ALA A 235 -24.17 -7.33 -13.34
N ASP A 236 -24.79 -7.59 -12.19
CA ASP A 236 -26.19 -7.23 -11.90
C ASP A 236 -26.34 -5.96 -11.03
N GLY A 237 -25.25 -5.25 -10.75
CA GLY A 237 -25.26 -4.04 -9.93
C GLY A 237 -23.94 -3.27 -10.00
N TRP A 238 -24.01 -1.94 -10.03
CA TRP A 238 -22.83 -1.09 -10.18
C TRP A 238 -22.87 0.09 -9.21
N GLY A 239 -22.26 -0.08 -8.04
CA GLY A 239 -22.18 0.96 -7.02
C GLY A 239 -23.42 1.10 -6.16
N ALA A 240 -24.12 -0.01 -5.87
CA ALA A 240 -25.23 0.00 -4.92
C ALA A 240 -24.69 -0.03 -3.48
N GLN A 241 -24.99 1.00 -2.68
CA GLN A 241 -24.55 1.02 -1.28
C GLN A 241 -25.29 -0.04 -0.47
N ASN A 242 -24.54 -0.93 0.18
CA ASN A 242 -25.07 -1.84 1.18
C ASN A 242 -23.98 -2.25 2.18
N VAL A 243 -23.87 -1.46 3.24
CA VAL A 243 -22.87 -1.63 4.30
C VAL A 243 -23.06 -2.94 5.07
N ASP A 244 -24.30 -3.37 5.28
CA ASP A 244 -24.59 -4.57 6.06
C ASP A 244 -24.12 -5.84 5.33
N ILE A 245 -24.30 -5.92 4.02
CA ILE A 245 -23.76 -7.03 3.22
C ILE A 245 -22.23 -7.00 3.22
N PHE A 246 -21.61 -5.81 3.20
CA PHE A 246 -20.15 -5.72 3.31
C PHE A 246 -19.67 -6.25 4.66
N ARG A 247 -20.33 -5.88 5.77
CA ARG A 247 -20.04 -6.42 7.11
C ARG A 247 -20.18 -7.93 7.19
N GLN A 248 -21.24 -8.50 6.60
CA GLN A 248 -21.39 -9.96 6.55
C GLN A 248 -20.27 -10.64 5.76
N ASN A 249 -19.79 -10.00 4.69
CA ASN A 249 -18.67 -10.52 3.93
C ASN A 249 -17.35 -10.51 4.71
N LEU A 250 -17.11 -9.48 5.52
CA LEU A 250 -15.92 -9.34 6.37
C LEU A 250 -15.84 -10.39 7.48
N ALA A 251 -16.97 -10.91 7.97
CA ALA A 251 -17.04 -11.78 9.14
C ALA A 251 -16.26 -13.11 9.03
N ASN A 252 -16.04 -13.61 7.81
CA ASN A 252 -15.37 -14.90 7.58
C ASN A 252 -13.99 -14.75 6.91
N VAL A 253 -13.47 -13.52 6.78
CA VAL A 253 -12.15 -13.27 6.19
C VAL A 253 -11.07 -13.73 7.17
N GLU A 254 -10.28 -14.72 6.75
CA GLU A 254 -9.17 -15.27 7.55
C GLU A 254 -7.81 -14.83 7.00
N VAL A 255 -7.76 -14.50 5.70
CA VAL A 255 -6.55 -14.02 5.01
C VAL A 255 -6.90 -12.76 4.21
N ALA A 256 -6.00 -11.78 4.17
CA ALA A 256 -6.08 -10.67 3.22
C ALA A 256 -4.74 -10.45 2.50
N THR A 257 -4.80 -10.11 1.20
CA THR A 257 -3.62 -9.93 0.35
C THR A 257 -3.69 -8.70 -0.55
N HIS A 258 -2.51 -8.15 -0.84
CA HIS A 258 -2.26 -7.11 -1.84
C HIS A 258 -0.99 -7.49 -2.63
N SER A 259 -0.85 -7.08 -3.89
CA SER A 259 0.39 -7.30 -4.64
C SER A 259 1.41 -6.17 -4.43
N ASP A 260 2.70 -6.47 -4.57
CA ASP A 260 3.73 -5.47 -4.83
C ASP A 260 4.63 -5.92 -5.99
N SER A 261 4.57 -5.20 -7.10
CA SER A 261 5.32 -5.48 -8.32
C SER A 261 6.37 -4.43 -8.65
N SER A 262 6.55 -3.42 -7.78
CA SER A 262 7.36 -2.24 -8.03
C SER A 262 8.76 -2.35 -7.41
N ASN A 263 9.80 -2.00 -8.17
CA ASN A 263 11.14 -1.84 -7.60
C ASN A 263 11.35 -0.45 -6.96
N LEU A 264 10.46 0.50 -7.26
CA LEU A 264 10.53 1.87 -6.75
C LEU A 264 9.74 2.03 -5.46
N TYR A 265 8.51 1.53 -5.44
CA TYR A 265 7.56 1.69 -4.35
C TYR A 265 7.61 0.48 -3.40
N GLY A 266 7.10 0.64 -2.19
CA GLY A 266 6.93 -0.44 -1.21
C GLY A 266 5.74 -0.16 -0.31
N VAL A 267 5.48 -1.04 0.66
CA VAL A 267 4.32 -0.94 1.56
C VAL A 267 4.41 0.23 2.54
N LEU A 268 5.60 0.82 2.73
CA LEU A 268 5.84 1.99 3.57
C LEU A 268 6.20 3.25 2.75
N ASP A 269 6.02 3.22 1.42
CA ASP A 269 6.38 4.34 0.54
C ASP A 269 5.18 5.26 0.23
N ASN A 270 3.95 4.75 0.36
CA ASN A 270 2.73 5.52 0.20
C ASN A 270 1.66 5.07 1.18
N ASP A 271 0.58 5.86 1.25
CA ASP A 271 -0.57 5.61 2.11
C ASP A 271 -1.56 4.58 1.56
N ASP A 272 -1.50 4.27 0.26
CA ASP A 272 -2.41 3.32 -0.40
C ASP A 272 -2.37 1.92 0.25
N TYR A 273 -1.19 1.43 0.60
CA TYR A 273 -1.07 0.10 1.19
C TYR A 273 -1.76 -0.02 2.56
N PHE A 274 -1.45 0.85 3.54
CA PHE A 274 -2.10 0.76 4.84
C PHE A 274 -3.58 1.15 4.75
N GLN A 275 -3.95 2.11 3.88
CA GLN A 275 -5.34 2.56 3.84
C GLN A 275 -6.27 1.51 3.22
N TYR A 276 -5.78 0.67 2.30
CA TYR A 276 -6.57 -0.40 1.68
C TYR A 276 -6.36 -1.75 2.37
N LEU A 277 -5.12 -2.27 2.44
CA LEU A 277 -4.87 -3.58 3.08
C LEU A 277 -4.97 -3.48 4.61
N GLY A 278 -4.33 -2.48 5.22
CA GLY A 278 -4.47 -2.23 6.65
C GLY A 278 -5.90 -1.85 7.04
N GLY A 279 -6.57 -0.99 6.25
CA GLY A 279 -7.97 -0.63 6.44
C GLY A 279 -8.93 -1.82 6.36
N LEU A 280 -8.68 -2.75 5.43
CA LEU A 280 -9.40 -4.02 5.34
C LEU A 280 -9.17 -4.88 6.59
N ALA A 281 -7.92 -5.01 7.03
CA ALA A 281 -7.56 -5.78 8.23
C ALA A 281 -8.24 -5.21 9.48
N LEU A 282 -8.24 -3.89 9.63
CA LEU A 282 -8.96 -3.14 10.66
C LEU A 282 -10.47 -3.39 10.61
N ALA A 283 -11.07 -3.35 9.41
CA ALA A 283 -12.49 -3.61 9.21
C ALA A 283 -12.86 -5.06 9.59
N VAL A 284 -12.07 -6.05 9.17
CA VAL A 284 -12.24 -7.46 9.56
C VAL A 284 -12.13 -7.60 11.07
N ARG A 285 -11.07 -7.07 11.70
CA ARG A 285 -10.87 -7.11 13.15
C ARG A 285 -12.04 -6.49 13.92
N SER A 286 -12.61 -5.40 13.42
CA SER A 286 -13.77 -4.76 14.07
C SER A 286 -15.04 -5.63 14.10
N ILE A 287 -15.12 -6.62 13.21
CA ILE A 287 -16.25 -7.56 13.13
C ILE A 287 -15.95 -8.87 13.86
N THR A 288 -14.74 -9.40 13.69
CA THR A 288 -14.37 -10.76 14.15
C THR A 288 -13.63 -10.77 15.48
N GLY A 289 -13.12 -9.62 15.92
CA GLY A 289 -12.20 -9.49 17.05
C GLY A 289 -10.77 -9.94 16.75
N LYS A 290 -10.46 -10.35 15.50
CA LYS A 290 -9.12 -10.84 15.11
C LYS A 290 -8.66 -10.20 13.80
N THR A 291 -7.39 -9.78 13.77
CA THR A 291 -6.72 -9.38 12.52
C THR A 291 -6.53 -10.63 11.64
N PRO A 292 -6.90 -10.60 10.35
CA PRO A 292 -6.64 -11.72 9.44
C PRO A 292 -5.14 -11.86 9.16
N ASP A 293 -4.69 -13.02 8.69
CA ASP A 293 -3.34 -13.17 8.19
C ASP A 293 -3.13 -12.27 6.96
N LEU A 294 -2.05 -11.49 6.96
CA LEU A 294 -1.76 -10.54 5.88
C LEU A 294 -0.59 -11.04 5.04
N TYR A 295 -0.80 -11.11 3.73
CA TYR A 295 0.22 -11.49 2.76
C TYR A 295 0.41 -10.40 1.70
N VAL A 296 1.58 -10.42 1.07
CA VAL A 296 1.91 -9.66 -0.12
C VAL A 296 2.23 -10.64 -1.23
N THR A 297 1.53 -10.55 -2.37
CA THR A 297 1.99 -11.18 -3.61
C THR A 297 3.19 -10.37 -4.12
N ASN A 298 4.39 -10.75 -3.68
CA ASN A 298 5.65 -10.10 -4.02
C ASN A 298 6.08 -10.50 -5.43
N LEU A 299 5.92 -9.55 -6.34
CA LEU A 299 6.24 -9.67 -7.74
C LEU A 299 7.45 -8.80 -8.11
N LYS A 300 8.14 -8.12 -7.19
CA LYS A 300 9.22 -7.17 -7.53
C LYS A 300 10.30 -7.76 -8.44
N ASN A 301 10.61 -9.05 -8.25
CA ASN A 301 11.44 -9.84 -9.15
C ASN A 301 10.55 -10.74 -10.04
N PRO A 302 10.37 -10.43 -11.33
CA PRO A 302 9.54 -11.24 -12.23
C PRO A 302 10.01 -12.70 -12.39
N ASN A 303 11.30 -12.97 -12.14
CA ASN A 303 11.88 -14.31 -12.25
C ASN A 303 11.75 -15.14 -10.97
N ASN A 304 11.27 -14.54 -9.88
CA ASN A 304 11.10 -15.20 -8.59
C ASN A 304 9.88 -14.60 -7.85
N PRO A 305 8.67 -14.73 -8.42
CA PRO A 305 7.44 -14.30 -7.75
C PRO A 305 7.22 -15.14 -6.50
N LYS A 306 6.72 -14.53 -5.43
CA LYS A 306 6.46 -15.19 -4.15
C LYS A 306 5.24 -14.62 -3.45
N THR A 307 4.58 -15.44 -2.65
CA THR A 307 3.66 -14.97 -1.61
C THR A 307 4.43 -14.83 -0.31
N GLU A 308 4.47 -13.63 0.28
CA GLU A 308 5.20 -13.37 1.52
C GLU A 308 4.27 -12.87 2.62
N ASN A 309 4.50 -13.28 3.87
CA ASN A 309 3.81 -12.68 5.00
C ASN A 309 4.18 -11.20 5.13
N LEU A 310 3.19 -10.33 5.37
CA LEU A 310 3.39 -8.88 5.43
C LEU A 310 4.41 -8.46 6.48
N ASN A 311 4.46 -9.14 7.64
CA ASN A 311 5.41 -8.83 8.70
C ASN A 311 6.86 -9.04 8.23
N SER A 312 7.13 -10.17 7.57
CA SER A 312 8.44 -10.46 6.98
C SER A 312 8.79 -9.47 5.88
N TYR A 313 7.85 -9.18 4.99
CA TYR A 313 8.02 -8.25 3.87
C TYR A 313 8.35 -6.83 4.36
N LEU A 314 7.53 -6.27 5.26
CA LEU A 314 7.72 -4.94 5.83
C LEU A 314 9.04 -4.82 6.59
N ARG A 315 9.41 -5.85 7.37
CA ARG A 315 10.70 -5.91 8.10
C ARG A 315 11.91 -5.93 7.18
N GLN A 316 11.77 -6.49 5.99
CA GLN A 316 12.83 -6.44 4.98
C GLN A 316 12.88 -5.07 4.32
N GLU A 317 11.72 -4.52 3.93
CA GLU A 317 11.63 -3.19 3.31
C GLU A 317 12.21 -2.10 4.23
N ILE A 318 11.77 -2.06 5.49
CA ILE A 318 12.19 -0.99 6.41
C ILE A 318 13.70 -0.97 6.61
N ARG A 319 14.35 -2.14 6.65
CA ARG A 319 15.80 -2.27 6.76
C ARG A 319 16.53 -1.98 5.46
N ALA A 320 15.98 -2.40 4.33
CA ALA A 320 16.60 -2.20 3.02
C ALA A 320 16.55 -0.73 2.58
N ARG A 321 15.56 0.03 3.06
CA ARG A 321 15.29 1.42 2.67
C ARG A 321 15.41 2.40 3.83
N TYR A 322 14.40 2.52 4.69
CA TYR A 322 14.31 3.65 5.63
C TYR A 322 15.33 3.58 6.79
N PHE A 323 15.83 2.39 7.16
CA PHE A 323 16.93 2.27 8.12
C PHE A 323 18.30 2.19 7.44
N ASN A 324 18.36 2.28 6.12
CA ASN A 324 19.59 2.12 5.37
C ASN A 324 20.29 3.48 5.18
N PRO A 325 21.52 3.69 5.69
CA PRO A 325 22.24 4.95 5.52
C PRO A 325 22.48 5.31 4.06
N LYS A 326 22.48 4.34 3.12
CA LYS A 326 22.57 4.65 1.68
C LYS A 326 21.33 5.35 1.16
N TRP A 327 20.15 4.92 1.58
CA TRP A 327 18.90 5.59 1.19
C TRP A 327 18.82 6.96 1.83
N ILE A 328 19.15 7.07 3.12
CA ILE A 328 19.15 8.34 3.85
C ILE A 328 20.07 9.35 3.17
N LYS A 329 21.33 8.98 2.87
CA LYS A 329 22.27 9.85 2.12
C LYS A 329 21.73 10.24 0.74
N GLY A 330 21.15 9.30 0.01
CA GLY A 330 20.56 9.58 -1.30
C GLY A 330 19.39 10.57 -1.21
N MET A 331 18.57 10.49 -0.16
CA MET A 331 17.55 11.51 0.10
C MET A 331 18.18 12.87 0.45
N MET A 332 19.25 12.89 1.24
CA MET A 332 19.94 14.14 1.61
C MET A 332 20.50 14.91 0.41
N GLU A 333 20.81 14.25 -0.71
CA GLU A 333 21.22 14.90 -1.97
C GLU A 333 20.10 15.75 -2.61
N HIS A 334 18.87 15.65 -2.10
CA HIS A 334 17.67 16.32 -2.62
C HIS A 334 17.03 17.30 -1.62
N ASP A 335 17.80 17.80 -0.65
CA ASP A 335 17.45 18.90 0.26
C ASP A 335 16.03 18.76 0.85
N TYR A 336 15.16 19.75 0.62
CA TYR A 336 13.77 19.79 1.08
C TYR A 336 12.95 18.57 0.68
N ALA A 337 13.09 18.10 -0.56
CA ALA A 337 12.32 16.96 -1.07
C ALA A 337 12.77 15.66 -0.38
N GLY A 338 14.07 15.49 -0.19
CA GLY A 338 14.62 14.37 0.57
C GLY A 338 14.13 14.32 2.00
N ALA A 339 14.21 15.45 2.70
CA ALA A 339 13.70 15.57 4.07
C ALA A 339 12.19 15.27 4.15
N ARG A 340 11.41 15.69 3.15
CA ARG A 340 9.98 15.38 3.07
C ARG A 340 9.72 13.87 2.92
N GLU A 341 10.47 13.17 2.08
CA GLU A 341 10.29 11.71 1.94
C GLU A 341 10.69 10.95 3.23
N MET A 342 11.67 11.45 3.98
CA MET A 342 12.00 10.93 5.31
C MET A 342 10.87 11.12 6.33
N ASP A 343 10.16 12.25 6.30
CA ASP A 343 8.96 12.47 7.13
C ASP A 343 7.80 11.55 6.68
N LYS A 344 7.59 11.42 5.37
CA LYS A 344 6.47 10.65 4.82
C LYS A 344 6.49 9.16 5.19
N PHE A 345 7.64 8.49 5.14
CA PHE A 345 7.65 7.06 5.52
C PHE A 345 7.21 6.86 6.98
N LEU A 346 7.54 7.81 7.87
CA LEU A 346 7.17 7.72 9.28
C LEU A 346 5.65 7.89 9.47
N GLU A 347 5.02 8.77 8.69
CA GLU A 347 3.57 8.90 8.63
C GLU A 347 2.90 7.60 8.15
N TYR A 348 3.50 6.91 7.17
CA TYR A 348 2.96 5.65 6.65
C TYR A 348 3.22 4.48 7.62
N MET A 349 4.34 4.49 8.34
CA MET A 349 4.61 3.57 9.44
C MET A 349 3.55 3.72 10.54
N TRP A 350 3.20 4.95 10.92
CA TRP A 350 2.08 5.22 11.81
C TRP A 350 0.75 4.69 11.27
N GLY A 351 0.47 4.88 9.97
CA GLY A 351 -0.71 4.32 9.32
C GLY A 351 -0.85 2.80 9.48
N TRP A 352 0.26 2.08 9.33
CA TRP A 352 0.32 0.64 9.57
C TRP A 352 0.12 0.28 11.03
N ASP A 353 0.75 0.99 11.96
CA ASP A 353 0.64 0.75 13.40
C ASP A 353 -0.80 0.90 13.89
N VAL A 354 -1.50 1.93 13.41
CA VAL A 354 -2.91 2.16 13.73
C VAL A 354 -3.83 1.08 13.14
N THR A 355 -3.57 0.64 11.91
CA THR A 355 -4.47 -0.29 11.23
C THR A 355 -4.22 -1.75 11.58
N VAL A 356 -2.97 -2.13 11.86
CA VAL A 356 -2.54 -3.51 12.11
C VAL A 356 -1.70 -3.58 13.39
N PRO A 357 -2.33 -3.95 14.53
CA PRO A 357 -1.64 -4.14 15.80
C PRO A 357 -0.46 -5.09 15.67
N ASP A 358 0.59 -4.81 16.43
CA ASP A 358 1.83 -5.60 16.55
C ASP A 358 2.68 -5.72 15.26
N LEU A 359 2.24 -5.14 14.13
CA LEU A 359 3.01 -5.13 12.89
C LEU A 359 4.22 -4.21 13.01
N ILE A 360 4.00 -2.98 13.48
CA ILE A 360 5.05 -2.04 13.85
C ILE A 360 5.38 -2.28 15.33
N THR A 361 6.61 -2.67 15.61
CA THR A 361 7.03 -3.01 16.97
C THR A 361 7.73 -1.84 17.67
N GLU A 362 7.75 -1.85 19.00
CA GLU A 362 8.54 -0.93 19.84
C GLU A 362 9.97 -0.75 19.33
N ASP A 363 10.65 -1.85 18.96
CA ASP A 363 12.01 -1.81 18.41
C ASP A 363 12.11 -1.03 17.08
N MET A 364 11.04 -0.98 16.27
CA MET A 364 11.03 -0.20 15.03
C MET A 364 10.93 1.30 15.32
N TRP A 365 10.06 1.69 16.26
CA TRP A 365 9.99 3.08 16.72
C TRP A 365 11.29 3.53 17.38
N ASN A 366 11.89 2.69 18.21
CA ASN A 366 13.20 2.95 18.82
C ASN A 366 14.29 3.08 17.74
N GLU A 367 14.29 2.25 16.70
CA GLU A 367 15.27 2.35 15.62
C GLU A 367 15.05 3.63 14.77
N VAL A 368 13.80 4.08 14.56
CA VAL A 368 13.54 5.39 13.95
C VAL A 368 14.12 6.50 14.83
N TYR A 369 13.89 6.47 16.14
CA TYR A 369 14.46 7.44 17.07
C TYR A 369 15.99 7.47 16.98
N ASP A 370 16.62 6.31 17.11
CA ASP A 370 18.07 6.21 17.08
C ASP A 370 18.64 6.73 15.75
N ILE A 371 18.05 6.34 14.63
CA ILE A 371 18.56 6.71 13.31
C ILE A 371 18.32 8.20 13.00
N TYR A 372 17.09 8.68 13.15
CA TYR A 372 16.69 10.00 12.64
C TYR A 372 16.83 11.12 13.66
N ILE A 373 16.72 10.82 14.95
CA ILE A 373 16.78 11.82 16.03
C ILE A 373 18.16 11.81 16.70
N GLN A 374 18.67 10.63 17.05
CA GLN A 374 20.01 10.50 17.64
C GLN A 374 21.14 10.46 16.59
N ASP A 375 20.79 10.49 15.30
CA ASP A 375 21.74 10.40 14.20
C ASP A 375 22.72 9.24 14.37
N LYS A 376 22.20 8.01 14.58
CA LYS A 376 22.97 6.78 14.81
C LYS A 376 24.14 6.57 13.85
N TYR A 377 24.04 7.11 12.63
CA TYR A 377 25.05 6.97 11.58
C TYR A 377 26.00 8.17 11.45
N ASN A 378 25.84 9.21 12.28
CA ASN A 378 26.61 10.45 12.26
C ASN A 378 26.62 11.11 10.86
N LEU A 379 25.44 11.30 10.29
CA LEU A 379 25.24 11.90 8.97
C LEU A 379 25.03 13.42 9.03
N GLY A 380 24.84 14.00 10.22
CA GLY A 380 24.47 15.40 10.39
C GLY A 380 22.99 15.63 10.10
N LEU A 381 22.12 14.69 10.50
CA LEU A 381 20.69 14.75 10.17
C LEU A 381 19.99 15.97 10.78
N LYS A 382 20.35 16.35 12.00
CA LYS A 382 19.77 17.53 12.65
C LYS A 382 20.07 18.79 11.85
N GLU A 383 21.34 18.99 11.48
CA GLU A 383 21.78 20.12 10.66
C GLU A 383 21.11 20.09 9.29
N PHE A 384 21.06 18.92 8.65
CA PHE A 384 20.39 18.74 7.37
C PHE A 384 18.91 19.12 7.42
N PHE A 385 18.16 18.65 8.42
CA PHE A 385 16.75 19.03 8.56
C PHE A 385 16.59 20.51 8.85
N ASN A 386 17.37 21.08 9.78
CA ASN A 386 17.30 22.49 10.14
C ASN A 386 17.56 23.41 8.92
N GLU A 387 18.55 23.07 8.09
CA GLU A 387 18.89 23.86 6.91
C GLU A 387 17.88 23.69 5.76
N ASN A 388 17.37 22.47 5.55
CA ASN A 388 16.63 22.15 4.32
C ASN A 388 15.12 22.04 4.50
N ASN A 389 14.65 21.54 5.65
CA ASN A 389 13.22 21.40 5.95
C ASN A 389 12.98 21.16 7.46
N PRO A 390 13.06 22.21 8.31
CA PRO A 390 12.85 22.06 9.75
C PRO A 390 11.43 21.58 10.09
N TYR A 391 10.46 21.86 9.22
CA TYR A 391 9.07 21.43 9.37
C TYR A 391 8.88 19.91 9.23
N ALA A 392 9.72 19.23 8.44
CA ALA A 392 9.75 17.77 8.38
C ALA A 392 10.21 17.18 9.71
N LEU A 393 11.26 17.74 10.32
CA LEU A 393 11.70 17.30 11.65
C LEU A 393 10.64 17.55 12.72
N GLN A 394 9.99 18.70 12.71
CA GLN A 394 8.87 18.99 13.62
C GLN A 394 7.73 17.97 13.46
N SER A 395 7.36 17.63 12.22
CA SER A 395 6.37 16.61 11.89
C SER A 395 6.77 15.25 12.46
N MET A 396 7.99 14.78 12.17
CA MET A 396 8.51 13.50 12.68
C MET A 396 8.50 13.42 14.20
N VAL A 397 9.06 14.42 14.88
CA VAL A 397 9.12 14.47 16.36
C VAL A 397 7.71 14.50 16.96
N SER A 398 6.81 15.31 16.38
CA SER A 398 5.43 15.39 16.81
C SER A 398 4.68 14.08 16.60
N ARG A 399 4.92 13.37 15.49
CA ARG A 399 4.35 12.04 15.24
C ARG A 399 4.83 11.01 16.27
N MET A 400 6.11 11.02 16.62
CA MET A 400 6.65 10.11 17.65
C MET A 400 6.04 10.38 19.03
N LEU A 401 5.89 11.64 19.42
CA LEU A 401 5.19 12.02 20.66
C LEU A 401 3.71 11.61 20.63
N GLU A 402 3.05 11.72 19.48
CA GLU A 402 1.67 11.29 19.31
C GLU A 402 1.51 9.78 19.42
N ALA A 403 2.43 9.00 18.83
CA ALA A 403 2.45 7.55 18.95
C ALA A 403 2.53 7.13 20.43
N GLU A 404 3.36 7.82 21.23
CA GLU A 404 3.43 7.57 22.67
C GLU A 404 2.19 8.04 23.43
N ARG A 405 1.66 9.23 23.14
CA ARG A 405 0.42 9.74 23.75
C ARG A 405 -0.74 8.76 23.53
N LYS A 406 -0.81 8.18 22.33
CA LYS A 406 -1.81 7.20 21.89
C LYS A 406 -1.47 5.76 22.26
N LYS A 407 -0.33 5.51 22.93
CA LYS A 407 0.10 4.20 23.46
C LYS A 407 0.44 3.14 22.39
N TYR A 408 0.89 3.59 21.22
CA TYR A 408 1.47 2.74 20.17
C TYR A 408 2.99 2.60 20.31
N TRP A 409 3.63 3.47 21.09
CA TRP A 409 5.05 3.42 21.41
C TRP A 409 5.24 3.73 22.89
N ASN A 410 6.15 3.05 23.58
CA ASN A 410 6.43 3.27 25.01
C ASN A 410 7.92 3.58 25.28
N PRO A 411 8.42 4.75 24.85
CA PRO A 411 9.77 5.22 25.12
C PRO A 411 9.99 5.59 26.58
N SER A 412 11.26 5.75 26.96
CA SER A 412 11.62 6.22 28.30
C SER A 412 11.23 7.69 28.52
N ASP A 413 11.15 8.10 29.79
CA ASP A 413 10.85 9.50 30.15
C ASP A 413 11.90 10.48 29.60
N GLU A 414 13.16 10.04 29.49
CA GLU A 414 14.24 10.82 28.89
C GLU A 414 13.98 11.09 27.41
N VAL A 415 13.62 10.05 26.64
CA VAL A 415 13.31 10.17 25.21
C VAL A 415 12.11 11.10 24.98
N LYS A 416 11.04 10.95 25.77
CA LYS A 416 9.87 11.85 25.69
C LYS A 416 10.25 13.30 25.94
N THR A 417 11.07 13.55 26.96
CA THR A 417 11.53 14.88 27.32
C THR A 417 12.42 15.48 26.23
N GLU A 418 13.29 14.67 25.62
CA GLU A 418 14.17 15.10 24.53
C GLU A 418 13.37 15.48 23.28
N LEU A 419 12.43 14.63 22.85
CA LEU A 419 11.53 14.92 21.73
C LEU A 419 10.71 16.19 21.97
N ALA A 420 10.13 16.35 23.17
CA ALA A 420 9.35 17.54 23.51
C ALA A 420 10.18 18.83 23.46
N LYS A 421 11.42 18.79 23.97
CA LYS A 421 12.36 19.93 23.90
C LYS A 421 12.76 20.24 22.47
N MET A 422 13.10 19.22 21.69
CA MET A 422 13.51 19.36 20.29
C MET A 422 12.40 20.04 19.47
N TYR A 423 11.14 19.64 19.68
CA TYR A 423 10.00 20.29 19.02
C TYR A 423 9.88 21.77 19.41
N ASP A 424 9.87 22.08 20.71
CA ASP A 424 9.71 23.46 21.19
C ASP A 424 10.87 24.38 20.75
N GLU A 425 12.11 23.87 20.75
CA GLU A 425 13.28 24.57 20.23
C GLU A 425 13.15 24.84 18.73
N SER A 426 12.75 23.83 17.95
CA SER A 426 12.54 23.98 16.50
C SER A 426 11.43 24.99 16.20
N VAL A 427 10.31 24.96 16.92
CA VAL A 427 9.21 25.92 16.74
C VAL A 427 9.65 27.34 17.10
N LYS A 428 10.47 27.51 18.13
CA LYS A 428 11.00 28.82 18.52
C LYS A 428 11.92 29.42 17.45
N GLU A 429 12.66 28.57 16.74
CA GLU A 429 13.65 29.00 15.74
C GLU A 429 13.05 29.17 14.34
N TYR A 430 12.11 28.31 13.94
CA TYR A 430 11.62 28.20 12.56
C TYR A 430 10.11 28.44 12.39
N ASP A 431 9.43 28.86 13.45
CA ASP A 431 7.96 28.86 13.57
C ASP A 431 7.36 27.44 13.47
N VAL A 432 6.04 27.35 13.71
CA VAL A 432 5.32 26.07 13.77
C VAL A 432 4.93 25.57 12.38
N THR A 433 5.25 24.31 12.07
CA THR A 433 4.61 23.59 10.98
C THR A 433 3.15 23.33 11.35
N CYS A 434 2.23 23.61 10.44
CA CYS A 434 0.81 23.47 10.74
C CYS A 434 0.21 22.30 9.93
N CYS A 435 0.11 21.14 10.58
CA CYS A 435 -0.50 19.93 10.05
C CYS A 435 -1.39 19.25 11.12
N HIS A 436 -2.00 18.13 10.77
CA HIS A 436 -2.96 17.39 11.59
C HIS A 436 -2.46 16.98 12.97
N HIS A 437 -1.18 16.63 13.10
CA HIS A 437 -0.60 16.15 14.36
C HIS A 437 0.22 17.23 15.09
N THR A 438 0.35 18.44 14.53
CA THR A 438 1.11 19.55 15.14
C THR A 438 0.14 20.64 15.62
N CYS A 439 0.02 21.77 14.91
CA CYS A 439 -0.85 22.89 15.28
C CYS A 439 -2.33 22.49 15.44
N ALA A 440 -2.80 21.49 14.67
CA ALA A 440 -4.20 21.08 14.63
C ALA A 440 -4.53 19.99 15.67
N ASN A 441 -3.56 19.59 16.50
CA ASN A 441 -3.72 18.61 17.56
C ASN A 441 -3.53 19.26 18.95
N PRO A 442 -4.57 19.92 19.50
CA PRO A 442 -4.48 20.58 20.80
C PRO A 442 -4.18 19.61 21.95
N PHE A 443 -4.59 18.34 21.85
CA PHE A 443 -4.32 17.33 22.88
C PHE A 443 -2.84 16.95 22.91
N LEU A 444 -2.17 16.86 21.75
CA LEU A 444 -0.73 16.65 21.73
C LEU A 444 0.02 17.88 22.24
N ASP A 445 -0.46 19.08 21.93
CA ASP A 445 0.13 20.32 22.44
C ASP A 445 0.07 20.40 23.98
N GLU A 446 -1.10 20.10 24.57
CA GLU A 446 -1.27 20.00 26.01
C GLU A 446 -0.36 18.92 26.62
N TYR A 447 -0.31 17.74 25.99
CA TYR A 447 0.52 16.63 26.42
C TYR A 447 2.02 17.00 26.45
N ARG A 448 2.51 17.62 25.38
CA ARG A 448 3.90 18.09 25.26
C ARG A 448 4.26 19.12 26.33
N LYS A 449 3.38 20.11 26.55
CA LYS A 449 3.54 21.10 27.63
C LYS A 449 3.58 20.43 29.01
N GLY A 450 2.75 19.42 29.21
CA GLY A 450 2.75 18.58 30.42
C GLY A 450 4.12 17.94 30.68
N ILE A 451 4.74 17.32 29.66
CA ILE A 451 6.09 16.73 29.74
C ILE A 451 7.12 17.79 30.19
N LEU A 452 7.11 18.96 29.58
CA LEU A 452 8.10 20.02 29.86
C LEU A 452 7.89 20.71 31.22
N SER A 453 6.66 20.71 31.73
CA SER A 453 6.31 21.28 33.04
C SER A 453 6.58 20.35 34.23
N ALA A 454 6.79 19.05 33.98
CA ALA A 454 7.04 18.07 35.03
C ALA A 454 8.42 18.29 35.69
N PRO A 455 8.54 18.15 37.03
CA PRO A 455 9.82 18.32 37.71
C PRO A 455 10.83 17.31 37.18
N ILE A 456 11.90 17.81 36.58
CA ILE A 456 13.00 17.00 36.05
C ILE A 456 13.58 16.22 37.23
N LYS A 457 13.30 14.91 37.32
CA LYS A 457 14.07 14.04 38.21
C LYS A 457 15.52 14.14 37.77
N PRO A 458 16.47 14.36 38.70
CA PRO A 458 17.87 14.57 38.34
C PRO A 458 18.35 13.40 37.49
N ILE A 459 18.76 13.73 36.27
CA ILE A 459 19.27 12.79 35.27
C ILE A 459 20.58 12.23 35.82
N LYS A 460 20.53 11.02 36.41
CA LYS A 460 21.73 10.23 36.55
C LYS A 460 22.07 9.70 35.17
N ARG A 461 22.93 10.43 34.45
CA ARG A 461 23.58 9.91 33.24
C ARG A 461 24.55 8.81 33.68
N GLN A 462 24.02 7.65 34.06
CA GLN A 462 24.80 6.43 34.06
C GLN A 462 24.96 6.07 32.59
N ILE A 463 26.12 6.41 32.03
CA ILE A 463 26.61 5.76 30.82
C ILE A 463 26.90 4.31 31.23
N THR A 464 25.84 3.51 31.35
CA THR A 464 25.96 2.08 31.19
C THR A 464 25.88 1.84 29.69
N HIS A 465 27.04 1.63 29.07
CA HIS A 465 27.12 0.79 27.88
C HIS A 465 26.68 -0.63 28.24
N THR A 466 25.41 -0.81 28.59
CA THR A 466 24.75 -2.09 28.49
C THR A 466 24.22 -2.17 27.07
N TYR A 467 25.13 -2.51 26.16
CA TYR A 467 24.76 -3.40 25.07
C TYR A 467 23.87 -4.49 25.68
N SER A 468 22.68 -4.71 25.13
CA SER A 468 21.83 -5.85 25.43
C SER A 468 22.50 -7.15 24.93
N GLY A 469 23.69 -7.46 25.47
CA GLY A 469 24.47 -8.65 25.18
C GLY A 469 23.77 -9.95 25.63
N GLY A 470 22.63 -9.87 26.31
CA GLY A 470 21.81 -11.02 26.68
C GLY A 470 21.11 -11.67 25.47
N ALA A 471 20.67 -10.89 24.48
CA ALA A 471 20.04 -11.44 23.28
C ALA A 471 21.07 -12.09 22.35
N TRP A 472 22.25 -11.47 22.19
CA TRP A 472 23.36 -12.03 21.42
C TRP A 472 24.02 -13.25 22.09
N ARG A 473 24.19 -13.30 23.42
CA ARG A 473 24.68 -14.51 24.12
C ARG A 473 23.70 -15.67 24.00
N ARG A 474 22.41 -15.40 24.14
CA ARG A 474 21.36 -16.43 24.00
C ARG A 474 21.25 -16.90 22.54
N TRP A 475 21.39 -16.01 21.56
CA TRP A 475 21.49 -16.40 20.14
C TRP A 475 22.77 -17.16 19.81
N LYS A 476 23.91 -16.78 20.41
CA LYS A 476 25.21 -17.44 20.21
C LYS A 476 25.26 -18.84 20.84
N GLU A 477 24.72 -19.00 22.06
CA GLU A 477 24.54 -20.31 22.70
C GLU A 477 23.52 -21.19 21.96
N ILE A 478 22.46 -20.61 21.38
CA ILE A 478 21.48 -21.34 20.55
C ILE A 478 22.06 -21.69 19.17
N SER A 479 22.88 -20.83 18.58
CA SER A 479 23.53 -21.08 17.27
C SER A 479 24.69 -22.06 17.39
N GLU A 480 25.48 -22.00 18.46
CA GLU A 480 26.57 -22.96 18.72
C GLU A 480 26.01 -24.34 19.08
N LYS A 481 24.92 -24.43 19.86
CA LYS A 481 24.19 -25.70 20.09
C LYS A 481 23.49 -26.27 18.85
N LYS A 482 23.14 -25.44 17.86
CA LYS A 482 22.62 -25.89 16.56
C LYS A 482 23.74 -26.29 15.58
N ALA A 483 24.90 -25.64 15.65
CA ALA A 483 26.08 -26.00 14.86
C ALA A 483 26.66 -27.35 15.29
N GLU A 484 26.75 -27.63 16.59
CA GLU A 484 27.20 -28.93 17.13
C GLU A 484 26.25 -30.08 16.77
N LYS A 485 24.94 -29.80 16.65
CA LYS A 485 23.91 -30.79 16.29
C LYS A 485 23.80 -31.02 14.78
N ASN A 486 24.25 -30.06 13.95
CA ASN A 486 24.29 -30.20 12.48
C ASN A 486 25.62 -30.79 11.97
N GLU A 487 26.74 -30.62 12.69
CA GLU A 487 28.01 -31.28 12.35
C GLU A 487 27.98 -32.80 12.55
N THR A 488 27.06 -33.32 13.38
CA THR A 488 26.84 -34.76 13.55
C THR A 488 25.92 -35.40 12.51
N LEU A 489 25.21 -34.60 11.70
CA LEU A 489 24.28 -35.07 10.66
C LEU A 489 24.81 -34.93 9.22
N ILE A 490 25.90 -34.19 9.00
CA ILE A 490 26.49 -33.95 7.66
C ILE A 490 27.64 -34.93 7.33
N LYS A 491 27.95 -35.89 8.22
CA LYS A 491 29.05 -36.86 7.98
C LYS A 491 28.71 -38.08 7.13
N ASN A 492 27.46 -38.29 6.73
CA ASN A 492 27.07 -39.41 5.88
C ASN A 492 26.19 -38.92 4.72
N GLU A 493 26.83 -38.41 3.66
CA GLU A 493 26.41 -38.55 2.25
C GLU A 493 27.26 -37.64 1.35
N THR A 494 28.46 -38.10 1.00
CA THR A 494 29.22 -37.58 -0.14
C THR A 494 28.97 -38.50 -1.33
N ARG A 495 28.16 -38.05 -2.30
CA ARG A 495 28.22 -38.54 -3.68
C ARG A 495 28.80 -37.43 -4.54
N GLU A 496 29.92 -37.75 -5.18
CA GLU A 496 30.58 -36.91 -6.19
C GLU A 496 29.63 -36.63 -7.35
N VAL A 497 29.54 -35.36 -7.76
CA VAL A 497 29.08 -34.97 -9.09
C VAL A 497 30.19 -34.18 -9.75
N THR A 498 30.96 -34.86 -10.59
CA THR A 498 31.87 -34.30 -11.57
C THR A 498 31.06 -33.81 -12.77
N GLY A 499 31.28 -32.56 -13.20
CA GLY A 499 30.58 -32.03 -14.37
C GLY A 499 30.69 -30.52 -14.59
N VAL A 500 31.92 -29.98 -14.61
CA VAL A 500 32.14 -28.62 -15.13
C VAL A 500 32.33 -28.71 -16.65
N ALA A 501 31.29 -28.35 -17.41
CA ALA A 501 31.40 -28.20 -18.85
C ALA A 501 31.89 -26.77 -19.19
N LYS A 502 33.12 -26.71 -19.70
CA LYS A 502 33.60 -25.61 -20.54
C LYS A 502 32.87 -25.67 -21.87
N THR A 503 32.37 -24.54 -22.36
CA THR A 503 32.43 -24.14 -23.79
C THR A 503 31.87 -22.73 -23.93
N GLY A 504 32.76 -21.78 -24.22
CA GLY A 504 32.41 -20.57 -24.91
C GLY A 504 32.39 -20.87 -26.39
N GLU A 505 31.25 -20.66 -27.04
CA GLU A 505 31.15 -20.45 -28.48
C GLU A 505 30.39 -19.15 -28.75
N GLU A 506 30.88 -18.46 -29.77
CA GLU A 506 30.61 -17.09 -30.17
C GLU A 506 29.12 -16.76 -30.36
N LEU A 507 28.62 -15.77 -29.62
CA LEU A 507 27.46 -15.01 -30.04
C LEU A 507 27.88 -14.14 -31.24
N LYS A 508 27.40 -14.52 -32.43
CA LYS A 508 27.52 -13.72 -33.66
C LYS A 508 27.04 -12.29 -33.42
N LYS A 509 27.92 -11.33 -33.69
CA LYS A 509 27.60 -9.89 -33.70
C LYS A 509 26.42 -9.62 -34.63
N PRO A 510 25.48 -8.73 -34.25
CA PRO A 510 24.49 -8.22 -35.20
C PRO A 510 25.20 -7.42 -36.31
N PRO A 511 24.61 -7.34 -37.52
CA PRO A 511 25.24 -6.64 -38.64
C PRO A 511 25.46 -5.17 -38.28
N LYS A 512 26.66 -4.67 -38.55
CA LYS A 512 27.02 -3.25 -38.42
C LYS A 512 26.08 -2.41 -39.30
N LYS A 513 25.08 -1.76 -38.70
CA LYS A 513 24.57 -0.49 -39.24
C LYS A 513 25.61 0.60 -38.96
N SER A 514 25.79 1.46 -39.94
CA SER A 514 26.74 2.57 -39.97
C SER A 514 26.64 3.44 -38.70
N LYS A 515 27.80 3.84 -38.18
CA LYS A 515 28.00 4.77 -37.07
C LYS A 515 27.75 6.23 -37.49
N GLU A 516 26.61 6.50 -38.09
CA GLU A 516 26.11 7.87 -38.26
C GLU A 516 24.68 7.86 -37.71
N ASP A 517 24.46 8.72 -36.71
CA ASP A 517 23.20 9.02 -36.02
C ASP A 517 22.72 8.05 -34.91
N ALA A 518 23.60 7.70 -33.97
CA ALA A 518 23.17 7.28 -32.63
C ALA A 518 23.45 8.41 -31.64
N GLU A 519 22.48 9.31 -31.45
CA GLU A 519 22.53 10.31 -30.38
C GLU A 519 22.49 9.59 -29.02
N GLU A 520 23.47 9.91 -28.18
CA GLU A 520 23.52 9.53 -26.78
C GLU A 520 22.35 10.21 -26.05
N VAL A 521 21.31 9.45 -25.71
CA VAL A 521 20.16 9.98 -24.96
C VAL A 521 20.57 10.16 -23.50
N VAL A 522 21.19 11.29 -23.21
CA VAL A 522 21.39 11.78 -21.84
C VAL A 522 20.05 12.28 -21.32
N GLY A 523 19.50 11.64 -20.29
CA GLY A 523 18.33 12.12 -19.59
C GLY A 523 18.59 13.54 -19.08
N LYS A 524 17.67 14.48 -19.34
CA LYS A 524 17.82 15.86 -18.87
C LYS A 524 17.74 15.89 -17.34
N VAL A 525 18.87 16.17 -16.69
CA VAL A 525 18.94 16.50 -15.27
C VAL A 525 18.34 17.90 -15.09
N MET A 526 17.45 18.06 -14.10
CA MET A 526 17.01 19.38 -13.68
C MET A 526 18.18 20.04 -12.94
N GLU A 527 18.84 21.00 -13.59
CA GLU A 527 19.85 21.82 -12.91
C GLU A 527 19.18 22.77 -11.91
N LYS A 528 19.79 22.90 -10.73
CA LYS A 528 19.38 23.85 -9.69
C LYS A 528 19.56 25.26 -10.25
N MET A 529 18.47 25.91 -10.66
CA MET A 529 18.52 27.34 -10.94
C MET A 529 18.82 28.07 -9.62
N ALA A 530 19.99 28.71 -9.53
CA ALA A 530 20.26 29.68 -8.49
C ALA A 530 19.21 30.78 -8.60
N SER A 531 18.28 30.84 -7.63
CA SER A 531 17.33 31.94 -7.54
C SER A 531 18.09 33.20 -7.13
N LYS A 532 18.56 33.96 -8.11
CA LYS A 532 18.64 35.41 -7.89
C LYS A 532 17.21 35.90 -7.79
N SER A 533 16.80 36.30 -6.60
CA SER A 533 15.54 37.00 -6.37
C SER A 533 15.58 38.37 -7.05
N SER A 534 15.41 38.41 -8.36
CA SER A 534 14.82 39.56 -9.02
C SER A 534 13.34 39.25 -9.15
N ILE A 535 12.51 39.92 -8.36
CA ILE A 535 11.06 39.93 -8.53
C ILE A 535 10.78 40.51 -9.93
N ALA A 536 10.64 39.63 -10.92
CA ALA A 536 10.14 40.00 -12.23
C ALA A 536 8.62 40.05 -12.13
N PHE A 537 8.09 41.25 -11.85
CA PHE A 537 6.66 41.52 -11.92
C PHE A 537 6.24 41.38 -13.38
N SER A 538 5.61 40.25 -13.74
CA SER A 538 5.00 40.08 -15.05
C SER A 538 3.92 41.13 -15.21
N GLY A 539 4.15 42.10 -16.09
CA GLY A 539 3.25 43.22 -16.36
C GLY A 539 1.90 42.77 -16.90
N VAL A 540 0.99 42.39 -16.01
CA VAL A 540 -0.42 42.69 -16.21
C VAL A 540 -0.53 44.18 -15.92
N THR A 541 -0.53 44.98 -16.98
CA THR A 541 -0.61 46.44 -16.92
C THR A 541 -1.73 46.85 -15.97
N ILE A 542 -1.49 47.87 -15.13
CA ILE A 542 -2.48 48.54 -14.28
C ILE A 542 -3.81 48.79 -15.03
N THR A 543 -3.73 48.98 -16.35
CA THR A 543 -4.85 49.04 -17.30
C THR A 543 -5.83 47.86 -17.22
N GLY A 544 -5.36 46.62 -17.03
CA GLY A 544 -6.22 45.44 -16.91
C GLY A 544 -7.02 45.42 -15.61
N ILE A 545 -6.43 45.87 -14.51
CA ILE A 545 -7.12 46.02 -13.22
C ILE A 545 -8.17 47.14 -13.31
N ILE A 546 -7.83 48.26 -13.97
CA ILE A 546 -8.77 49.36 -14.20
C ILE A 546 -9.95 48.91 -15.05
N VAL A 547 -9.73 48.11 -16.11
CA VAL A 547 -10.81 47.58 -16.96
C VAL A 547 -11.75 46.68 -16.17
N VAL A 548 -11.22 45.80 -15.32
CA VAL A 548 -12.06 44.93 -14.47
C VAL A 548 -12.87 45.75 -13.46
N LEU A 549 -12.27 46.78 -12.85
CA LEU A 549 -12.99 47.68 -11.94
C LEU A 549 -14.09 48.47 -12.65
N ILE A 550 -13.86 48.96 -13.87
CA ILE A 550 -14.88 49.64 -14.67
C ILE A 550 -16.05 48.70 -15.00
N ILE A 551 -15.76 47.44 -15.38
CA ILE A 551 -16.80 46.45 -15.68
C ILE A 551 -17.66 46.16 -14.43
N LEU A 552 -17.03 46.02 -13.26
CA LEU A 552 -17.76 45.79 -12.00
C LEU A 552 -18.64 46.99 -11.61
N VAL A 553 -18.16 48.21 -11.82
CA VAL A 553 -18.97 49.43 -11.59
C VAL A 553 -20.16 49.49 -12.55
N LEU A 554 -19.98 49.13 -13.82
CA LEU A 554 -21.07 49.11 -14.80
C LEU A 554 -22.13 48.04 -14.46
N ILE A 555 -21.71 46.86 -14.00
CA ILE A 555 -22.63 45.81 -13.53
C ILE A 555 -23.42 46.29 -12.31
N TYR A 556 -22.75 46.94 -11.35
CA TYR A 556 -23.39 47.49 -10.16
C TYR A 556 -24.40 48.58 -10.51
N LEU A 557 -24.03 49.54 -11.37
CA LEU A 557 -24.94 50.60 -11.84
C LEU A 557 -26.12 50.01 -12.64
N GLY A 558 -25.89 48.96 -13.43
CA GLY A 558 -26.94 48.20 -14.10
C GLY A 558 -27.95 47.63 -13.11
N PHE A 559 -27.47 47.00 -12.02
CA PHE A 559 -28.32 46.47 -10.95
C PHE A 559 -29.10 47.57 -10.22
N VAL A 560 -28.45 48.69 -9.87
CA VAL A 560 -29.08 49.81 -9.17
C VAL A 560 -30.15 50.50 -10.03
N SER A 561 -29.91 50.67 -11.34
CA SER A 561 -30.91 51.25 -12.25
C SER A 561 -32.14 50.35 -12.44
N ARG A 562 -31.94 49.02 -12.37
CA ARG A 562 -33.02 48.03 -12.49
C ARG A 562 -33.88 47.97 -11.23
N PHE A 563 -33.29 48.22 -10.06
CA PHE A 563 -34.03 48.36 -8.80
C PHE A 563 -34.82 49.68 -8.71
N LYS A 564 -34.29 50.80 -9.23
CA LYS A 564 -35.02 52.08 -9.29
C LYS A 564 -36.18 52.13 -10.30
N LYS A 565 -36.30 51.16 -11.21
CA LYS A 565 -37.45 51.02 -12.13
C LYS A 565 -38.55 50.09 -11.61
N LYS A 566 -38.37 49.50 -10.42
CA LYS A 566 -39.35 48.62 -9.74
C LYS A 566 -39.88 49.17 -8.41
N MET A 567 -39.49 50.39 -8.05
CA MET A 567 -40.25 51.31 -7.20
C MET A 567 -40.80 52.41 -8.12
#